data_AF-A0A351Y4V0-F1
#
_entry.id   AF-A0A351Y4V0-F1
#
_cell.length_a   1.000
_cell.length_b   1.000
_cell.length_c   1.000
_cell.angle_alpha   90.00
_cell.angle_beta   90.00
_cell.angle_gamma   90.00
#
_symmetry.space_group_name_H-M   'P 1'
#
loop_
_entity.id
_entity.type
_entity.pdbx_description
1 polymer ?
#
loop_
_entity_poly.entity_id
_entity_poly.type
_entity_poly.pdbx_seq_one_letter_code
_entity_poly.pdbx_strand_id
1 'polypeptide(L)'
;MKIYYFKNLSNRLANKLKFPVPLGLKTRLKHNIKNYDIVHIADFRNVFNYQIYAQCKKHAIPYIVSPFGCVPYEMDAKFFIKKIFDLLWSKNMLKQAKYVTVQTQSEFDEVHKF
;
A
#
# COMPACT_ATOMS: atom_id res chain seq x y z
N MET A 1 -10.71 -19.51 -2.24
CA MET A 1 -10.16 -18.14 -2.29
C MET A 1 -11.29 -17.15 -2.47
N LYS A 2 -11.42 -16.11 -1.62
CA LYS A 2 -12.51 -15.12 -1.71
C LYS A 2 -11.99 -13.82 -2.29
N ILE A 3 -12.54 -13.41 -3.43
CA ILE A 3 -12.14 -12.19 -4.15
C ILE A 3 -13.23 -11.13 -3.96
N TYR A 4 -12.81 -9.89 -3.76
CA TYR A 4 -13.72 -8.75 -3.60
C TYR A 4 -13.55 -7.76 -4.75
N TYR A 5 -14.65 -7.42 -5.40
CA TYR A 5 -14.69 -6.42 -6.46
C TYR A 5 -15.43 -5.17 -5.96
N PHE A 6 -14.87 -3.99 -6.27
CA PHE A 6 -15.46 -2.71 -5.88
C PHE A 6 -15.76 -1.89 -7.13
N LYS A 7 -16.99 -1.38 -7.24
CA LYS A 7 -17.35 -0.45 -8.32
C LYS A 7 -16.68 0.90 -8.08
N ASN A 8 -16.07 1.48 -9.11
CA ASN A 8 -15.57 2.85 -9.04
C ASN A 8 -16.73 3.85 -9.07
N LEU A 9 -16.57 5.01 -8.40
CA LEU A 9 -17.53 6.12 -8.49
C LEU A 9 -17.76 6.57 -9.93
N SER A 10 -16.70 6.60 -10.73
CA SER A 10 -16.77 6.85 -12.17
C SER A 10 -15.64 6.14 -12.89
N ASN A 11 -16.00 5.34 -13.90
CA ASN A 11 -15.00 4.73 -14.79
C ASN A 11 -14.27 5.78 -15.63
N ARG A 12 -14.88 6.95 -15.88
CA ARG A 12 -14.23 8.06 -16.57
C ARG A 12 -13.11 8.65 -15.72
N LEU A 13 -13.35 8.90 -14.43
CA LEU A 13 -12.32 9.39 -13.50
C LEU A 13 -11.19 8.36 -13.34
N ALA A 14 -11.56 7.09 -13.14
CA ALA A 14 -10.58 6.02 -12.98
C ALA A 14 -9.69 5.86 -14.23
N ASN A 15 -10.27 5.85 -15.42
CA ASN A 15 -9.51 5.52 -16.64
C ASN A 15 -8.82 6.73 -17.27
N LYS A 16 -9.49 7.89 -17.35
CA LYS A 16 -8.94 9.10 -18.00
C LYS A 16 -8.01 9.88 -17.08
N LEU A 17 -8.35 10.00 -15.79
CA LEU A 17 -7.56 10.78 -14.83
C LEU A 17 -6.67 9.92 -13.94
N LYS A 18 -6.68 8.59 -14.12
CA LYS A 18 -5.93 7.63 -13.29
C LYS A 18 -6.23 7.78 -11.80
N PHE A 19 -7.45 8.20 -11.46
CA PHE A 19 -7.90 8.45 -10.11
C PHE A 19 -9.05 7.51 -9.74
N PRO A 20 -8.75 6.24 -9.39
CA PRO A 20 -9.77 5.28 -8.99
C PRO A 20 -10.39 5.68 -7.64
N VAL A 21 -11.69 5.51 -7.53
CA VAL A 21 -12.45 5.76 -6.29
C VAL A 21 -13.36 4.55 -6.04
N PRO A 22 -12.80 3.46 -5.48
CA PRO A 22 -13.54 2.22 -5.26
C PRO A 22 -14.55 2.40 -4.11
N LEU A 23 -15.82 2.36 -4.45
CA LEU A 23 -16.92 2.52 -3.51
C LEU A 23 -17.00 1.30 -2.59
N GLY A 24 -17.10 1.56 -1.29
CA GLY A 24 -17.25 0.51 -0.28
C GLY A 24 -15.95 -0.17 0.16
N LEU A 25 -14.80 0.10 -0.47
CA LEU A 25 -13.50 -0.48 -0.07
C LEU A 25 -13.19 -0.17 1.40
N LYS A 26 -13.20 1.12 1.77
CA LYS A 26 -12.91 1.57 3.14
C LYS A 26 -13.83 0.92 4.18
N THR A 27 -15.14 0.88 3.88
CA THR A 27 -16.13 0.26 4.76
C THR A 27 -15.86 -1.23 4.90
N ARG A 28 -15.56 -1.93 3.81
CA ARG A 28 -15.27 -3.37 3.85
C ARG A 28 -14.00 -3.66 4.63
N LEU A 29 -12.93 -2.90 4.41
CA LEU A 29 -11.67 -3.04 5.16
C LEU A 29 -11.90 -2.90 6.66
N LYS A 30 -12.65 -1.86 7.09
CA LYS A 30 -12.98 -1.63 8.50
C LYS A 30 -13.71 -2.81 9.17
N HIS A 31 -14.59 -3.50 8.45
CA HIS A 31 -15.36 -4.61 9.02
C HIS A 31 -14.62 -5.95 8.96
N ASN A 32 -13.76 -6.14 7.94
CA ASN A 32 -13.20 -7.46 7.65
C ASN A 32 -11.75 -7.63 8.10
N ILE A 33 -10.92 -6.57 8.18
CA ILE A 33 -9.48 -6.73 8.49
C ILE A 33 -9.23 -7.44 9.81
N LYS A 34 -10.06 -7.16 10.83
CA LYS A 34 -9.96 -7.76 12.17
C LYS A 34 -10.25 -9.27 12.21
N ASN A 35 -10.74 -9.86 11.12
CA ASN A 35 -11.07 -11.28 11.04
C ASN A 35 -9.92 -12.12 10.44
N TYR A 36 -8.76 -11.52 10.17
CA TYR A 36 -7.59 -12.20 9.63
C TYR A 36 -6.44 -12.14 10.64
N ASP A 37 -5.67 -13.22 10.73
CA ASP A 37 -4.52 -13.30 11.64
C ASP A 37 -3.33 -12.47 11.15
N ILE A 38 -3.20 -12.34 9.83
CA ILE A 38 -2.14 -11.57 9.17
C ILE A 38 -2.63 -11.01 7.84
N VAL A 39 -2.14 -9.83 7.47
CA VAL A 39 -2.45 -9.19 6.18
C VAL A 39 -1.19 -9.09 5.33
N HIS A 40 -1.29 -9.45 4.06
CA HIS A 40 -0.21 -9.24 3.10
C HIS A 40 -0.55 -8.09 2.16
N ILE A 41 0.29 -7.07 2.14
CA ILE A 41 0.18 -5.89 1.28
C ILE A 41 1.18 -6.03 0.14
N ALA A 42 0.65 -6.20 -1.07
CA ALA A 42 1.41 -6.14 -2.32
C ALA A 42 1.53 -4.68 -2.76
N ASP A 43 2.75 -4.19 -2.99
CA ASP A 43 3.13 -2.80 -3.26
C ASP A 43 2.95 -1.87 -2.04
N PHE A 44 3.54 -0.67 -2.06
CA PHE A 44 3.54 0.26 -0.94
C PHE A 44 3.26 1.73 -1.30
N ARG A 45 3.39 2.15 -2.56
CA ARG A 45 3.10 3.54 -3.00
C ARG A 45 1.68 3.70 -3.56
N ASN A 46 0.69 3.19 -2.82
CA ASN A 46 -0.72 3.24 -3.20
C ASN A 46 -1.60 3.71 -2.03
N VAL A 47 -2.50 4.66 -2.29
CA VAL A 47 -3.46 5.20 -1.30
C VAL A 47 -4.32 4.08 -0.69
N PHE A 48 -4.67 3.05 -1.45
CA PHE A 48 -5.44 1.91 -0.94
C PHE A 48 -4.62 1.05 0.03
N ASN A 49 -3.34 0.83 -0.25
CA ASN A 49 -2.45 0.11 0.65
C ASN A 49 -2.25 0.87 1.95
N TYR A 50 -2.21 2.21 1.90
CA TYR A 50 -2.24 3.02 3.11
C TYR A 50 -3.54 2.85 3.92
N GLN A 51 -4.71 2.77 3.26
CA GLN A 51 -5.97 2.49 3.97
C GLN A 51 -5.95 1.13 4.66
N ILE A 52 -5.36 0.12 4.02
CA ILE A 52 -5.15 -1.22 4.61
C ILE A 52 -4.25 -1.10 5.83
N TYR A 53 -3.07 -0.50 5.70
CA TYR A 53 -2.14 -0.26 6.81
C TYR A 53 -2.80 0.48 7.98
N ALA A 54 -3.56 1.54 7.71
CA ALA A 54 -4.26 2.28 8.76
C ALA A 54 -5.26 1.42 9.54
N GLN A 55 -5.96 0.50 8.85
CA GLN A 55 -6.84 -0.46 9.53
C GLN A 55 -6.06 -1.55 10.27
N CYS A 56 -4.97 -2.08 9.70
CA CYS A 56 -4.10 -3.04 10.38
C CYS A 56 -3.57 -2.46 11.69
N LYS A 57 -3.05 -1.22 11.65
CA LYS A 57 -2.58 -0.49 12.84
C LYS A 57 -3.71 -0.28 13.85
N LYS A 58 -4.88 0.16 13.39
CA LYS A 58 -6.04 0.40 14.27
C LYS A 58 -6.50 -0.86 15.00
N HIS A 59 -6.42 -2.02 14.36
CA HIS A 59 -6.88 -3.30 14.89
C HIS A 59 -5.74 -4.18 15.43
N ALA A 60 -4.52 -3.66 15.51
CA ALA A 60 -3.30 -4.37 15.91
C ALA A 60 -3.06 -5.69 15.15
N ILE A 61 -3.48 -5.74 13.87
CA ILE A 61 -3.27 -6.90 13.02
C ILE A 61 -1.87 -6.82 12.39
N PRO A 62 -1.01 -7.84 12.56
CA PRO A 62 0.30 -7.84 11.93
C PRO A 62 0.16 -7.91 10.41
N TYR A 63 1.10 -7.29 9.70
CA TYR A 63 1.10 -7.30 8.25
C TYR A 63 2.49 -7.47 7.66
N ILE A 64 2.52 -7.97 6.44
CA ILE A 64 3.70 -8.15 5.59
C ILE A 64 3.58 -7.18 4.43
N VAL A 65 4.68 -6.56 4.02
CA VAL A 65 4.73 -5.69 2.83
C VAL A 65 5.70 -6.25 1.80
N SER A 66 5.29 -6.27 0.53
CA SER A 66 6.17 -6.54 -0.60
C SER A 66 6.27 -5.30 -1.49
N PRO A 67 7.42 -4.60 -1.57
CA PRO A 67 7.53 -3.36 -2.33
C PRO A 67 7.53 -3.57 -3.86
N PHE A 68 7.94 -4.75 -4.34
CA PHE A 68 7.99 -5.11 -5.77
C PHE A 68 8.77 -4.12 -6.63
N GLY A 69 9.96 -3.73 -6.19
CA GLY A 69 10.84 -2.81 -6.92
C GLY A 69 10.32 -1.38 -6.98
N CYS A 70 9.28 -1.04 -6.22
CA CYS A 70 8.78 0.32 -6.14
C CYS A 70 9.54 1.18 -5.14
N VAL A 71 10.62 0.70 -4.52
CA VAL A 71 11.42 1.44 -3.52
C VAL A 71 12.32 2.53 -4.12
N PRO A 72 12.98 2.34 -5.28
CA PRO A 72 13.93 3.31 -5.77
C PRO A 72 13.24 4.62 -6.15
N TYR A 73 14.00 5.70 -5.98
CA TYR A 73 13.62 7.00 -6.49
C TYR A 73 14.30 7.21 -7.84
N GLU A 74 13.54 7.03 -8.91
CA GLU A 74 13.97 7.55 -10.21
C GLU A 74 13.98 9.07 -10.14
N MET A 75 15.04 9.71 -10.66
CA MET A 75 15.10 11.17 -10.79
C MET A 75 14.20 11.64 -11.94
N ASP A 76 12.89 11.50 -11.72
CA ASP A 76 11.83 11.90 -12.64
C ASP A 76 11.07 13.12 -12.10
N ALA A 77 10.19 13.69 -12.93
CA ALA A 77 9.32 14.80 -12.54
C ALA A 77 8.41 14.48 -11.33
N LYS A 78 8.31 13.20 -10.93
CA LYS A 78 7.50 12.72 -9.79
C LYS A 78 8.34 12.46 -8.54
N PHE A 79 9.65 12.68 -8.58
CA PHE A 79 10.57 12.43 -7.47
C PHE A 79 10.12 13.09 -6.17
N PHE A 80 9.76 14.38 -6.23
CA PHE A 80 9.28 15.12 -5.05
C PHE A 80 7.95 14.57 -4.52
N ILE A 81 7.04 14.17 -5.42
CA ILE A 81 5.75 13.58 -5.03
C ILE A 81 5.97 12.24 -4.33
N LYS A 82 6.83 11.37 -4.89
CA LYS A 82 7.24 10.10 -4.29
C LYS A 82 7.85 10.33 -2.90
N LYS A 83 8.76 11.31 -2.75
CA LYS A 83 9.36 11.67 -1.46
C LYS A 83 8.34 12.14 -0.42
N ILE A 84 7.40 13.01 -0.79
CA ILE A 84 6.35 13.48 0.12
C ILE A 84 5.47 12.29 0.54
N PHE A 85 5.09 11.45 -0.42
CA PHE A 85 4.27 10.27 -0.14
C PHE A 85 4.98 9.30 0.82
N ASP A 86 6.28 9.10 0.60
CA ASP A 86 7.11 8.23 1.42
C ASP A 86 7.34 8.79 2.83
N LEU A 87 7.57 10.10 2.97
CA LEU A 87 7.73 10.77 4.25
C LEU A 87 6.46 10.67 5.10
N LEU A 88 5.29 10.89 4.49
CA LEU A 88 4.01 10.94 5.20
C LEU A 88 3.46 9.54 5.52
N TRP A 89 3.62 8.59 4.59
CA TRP A 89 2.91 7.31 4.65
C TRP A 89 3.81 6.10 4.49
N SER A 90 4.55 5.99 3.39
CA SER A 90 5.16 4.71 3.01
C SER A 90 6.30 4.28 3.94
N LYS A 91 7.09 5.23 4.46
CA LYS A 91 8.18 4.96 5.41
C LYS A 91 7.65 4.34 6.70
N ASN A 92 6.54 4.86 7.21
CA ASN A 92 5.91 4.34 8.42
C ASN A 92 5.33 2.93 8.19
N MET A 93 4.81 2.67 6.99
CA MET A 93 4.28 1.36 6.63
C MET A 93 5.37 0.30 6.49
N LEU A 94 6.53 0.62 5.93
CA LEU A 94 7.65 -0.34 5.88
C LEU A 94 8.24 -0.61 7.26
N LYS A 95 8.43 0.45 8.07
CA LYS A 95 9.03 0.32 9.41
C LYS A 95 8.17 -0.44 10.43
N GLN A 96 6.84 -0.35 10.31
CA GLN A 96 5.91 -1.02 11.23
C GLN A 96 5.44 -2.38 10.70
N ALA A 97 5.90 -2.83 9.53
CA ALA A 97 5.57 -4.14 9.02
C ALA A 97 6.21 -5.23 9.89
N LYS A 98 5.52 -6.34 10.09
CA LYS A 98 6.08 -7.50 10.80
C LYS A 98 7.21 -8.13 10.01
N TYR A 99 7.04 -8.19 8.69
CA TYR A 99 8.05 -8.63 7.74
C TYR A 99 7.98 -7.78 6.46
N VAL A 100 9.12 -7.57 5.82
CA VAL A 100 9.21 -7.01 4.47
C VAL A 100 9.80 -8.09 3.58
N THR A 101 9.07 -8.47 2.54
CA THR A 101 9.53 -9.46 1.57
C THR A 101 10.00 -8.73 0.33
N VAL A 102 11.20 -9.07 -0.14
CA VAL A 102 11.81 -8.50 -1.34
C VAL A 102 12.07 -9.62 -2.35
N GLN A 103 12.08 -9.28 -3.63
CA GLN A 103 12.29 -10.24 -4.72
C GLN A 103 13.76 -10.38 -5.10
N THR A 104 14.55 -9.33 -4.89
CA THR A 104 15.95 -9.28 -5.32
C THR A 104 16.86 -8.71 -4.22
N GLN A 105 18.15 -9.01 -4.31
CA GLN A 105 19.15 -8.43 -3.41
C GLN A 105 19.23 -6.90 -3.56
N SER A 106 19.10 -6.38 -4.79
CA SER A 106 19.09 -4.93 -5.02
C SER A 106 17.94 -4.24 -4.27
N GLU A 107 16.75 -4.83 -4.29
CA GLU A 107 15.59 -4.31 -3.55
C GLU A 107 15.79 -4.40 -2.04
N PHE A 108 16.46 -5.45 -1.54
CA PHE A 108 16.82 -5.57 -0.12
C PHE A 108 17.69 -4.39 0.34
N ASP A 109 18.72 -4.05 -0.43
CA ASP A 109 19.64 -2.96 -0.12
C ASP A 109 18.93 -1.59 -0.15
N GLU A 110 17.94 -1.42 -1.03
CA GLU A 110 17.12 -0.21 -1.11
C GLU A 110 16.16 -0.08 0.08
N VAL A 111 15.50 -1.16 0.48
CA VAL A 111 14.64 -1.18 1.68
C VAL A 111 15.46 -0.86 2.93
N HIS A 112 16.70 -1.36 3.03
CA HIS A 112 17.59 -1.07 4.15
C HIS A 112 18.01 0.41 4.24
N LYS A 113 18.01 1.13 3.12
CA LYS A 113 18.36 2.56 3.07
C LYS A 113 17.17 3.48 3.40
N PHE A 114 15.96 2.93 3.58
CA PHE A 114 14.69 3.67 3.61
C PHE A 114 14.26 4.15 5.01
#